data_AF-A0A1D2U0S1-F1
#
_entry.id   AF-A0A1D2U0S1-F1
#
_cell.length_a   1.000
_cell.length_b   1.000
_cell.length_c   1.000
_cell.angle_alpha   90.00
_cell.angle_beta   90.00
_cell.angle_gamma   90.00
#
_symmetry.space_group_name_H-M   'P 1'
#
loop_
_entity.id
_entity.type
_entity.pdbx_description
1 polymer ?
#
loop_
_entity_poly.entity_id
_entity_poly.type
_entity_poly.pdbx_seq_one_letter_code
_entity_poly.pdbx_strand_id
1 'polypeptide(L)'
;MPESETRFFERLSGTALSFSQVAGGKVTDLTLRYQDETFAYEKISDDPPKAPEPPSRPIAIKLEPKLLDACTGRYSFAPNAALPPPGMKLRISREGEQLLGQFTASGATPGPLSIYAESETNFFIKIDGARLTFIKNHKKEVTAVILHAAGLPDIEGKKLQNE
;
A
#
# COMPACT_ATOMS: atom_id res chain seq x y z
N MET A 1 -10.09 -3.53 -20.87
CA MET A 1 -10.48 -3.79 -22.28
C MET A 1 -10.90 -2.44 -22.87
N PRO A 2 -10.61 -2.13 -24.15
CA PRO A 2 -10.83 -0.78 -24.68
C PRO A 2 -12.32 -0.50 -24.92
N GLU A 3 -12.80 0.67 -24.52
CA GLU A 3 -14.10 1.25 -24.91
C GLU A 3 -13.95 2.11 -26.18
N SER A 4 -12.81 2.77 -26.34
CA SER A 4 -12.41 3.52 -27.54
C SER A 4 -10.89 3.64 -27.62
N GLU A 5 -10.36 4.31 -28.65
CA GLU A 5 -8.90 4.52 -28.84
C GLU A 5 -8.21 5.20 -27.65
N THR A 6 -8.95 6.01 -26.89
CA THR A 6 -8.43 6.78 -25.75
C THR A 6 -9.09 6.42 -24.43
N ARG A 7 -10.04 5.48 -24.43
CA ARG A 7 -10.83 5.12 -23.26
C ARG A 7 -10.74 3.63 -22.99
N PHE A 8 -10.26 3.31 -21.79
CA PHE A 8 -10.03 1.95 -21.34
C PHE A 8 -10.67 1.76 -19.97
N PHE A 9 -10.87 0.51 -19.56
CA PHE A 9 -11.19 0.20 -18.17
C PHE A 9 -10.22 -0.83 -17.59
N GLU A 10 -9.93 -0.64 -16.31
CA GLU A 10 -9.18 -1.57 -15.47
C GLU A 10 -10.05 -2.81 -15.22
N ARG A 11 -9.46 -4.01 -15.37
CA ARG A 11 -10.23 -5.26 -15.49
C ARG A 11 -10.72 -5.79 -14.15
N LEU A 12 -10.06 -5.46 -13.05
CA LEU A 12 -10.39 -5.93 -11.70
C LEU A 12 -11.51 -5.09 -11.07
N SER A 13 -11.58 -3.80 -11.37
CA SER A 13 -12.50 -2.84 -10.76
C SER A 13 -13.51 -2.23 -11.73
N GLY A 14 -13.31 -2.37 -13.05
CA GLY A 14 -14.14 -1.70 -14.07
C GLY A 14 -13.92 -0.19 -14.15
N THR A 15 -12.90 0.34 -13.45
CA THR A 15 -12.64 1.78 -13.36
C THR A 15 -12.20 2.34 -14.70
N ALA A 16 -12.82 3.44 -15.12
CA ALA A 16 -12.55 4.09 -16.39
C ALA A 16 -11.22 4.88 -16.35
N LEU A 17 -10.37 4.61 -17.34
CA LEU A 17 -9.10 5.26 -17.64
C LEU A 17 -9.25 6.03 -18.96
N SER A 18 -8.86 7.30 -18.97
CA SER A 18 -8.91 8.16 -20.15
C SER A 18 -7.52 8.70 -20.47
N PHE A 19 -7.07 8.56 -21.71
CA PHE A 19 -5.81 9.10 -22.19
C PHE A 19 -6.04 10.40 -22.97
N SER A 20 -5.30 11.44 -22.64
CA SER A 20 -5.31 12.71 -23.38
C SER A 20 -4.14 12.73 -24.36
N GLN A 21 -4.40 13.22 -25.57
CA GLN A 21 -3.43 13.29 -26.65
C GLN A 21 -3.32 14.71 -27.20
N VAL A 22 -2.12 15.11 -27.58
CA VAL A 22 -1.88 16.35 -28.34
C VAL A 22 -2.01 16.10 -29.85
N ALA A 23 -2.12 17.19 -30.63
CA ALA A 23 -2.19 17.12 -32.09
C ALA A 23 -1.07 16.24 -32.66
N GLY A 24 -1.44 15.18 -33.38
CA GLY A 24 -0.52 14.13 -33.84
C GLY A 24 -0.65 12.79 -33.12
N GLY A 25 -1.59 12.64 -32.17
CA GLY A 25 -1.91 11.35 -31.53
C GLY A 25 -0.96 10.94 -30.41
N LYS A 26 -0.04 11.81 -29.99
CA LYS A 26 0.87 11.54 -28.87
C LYS A 26 0.13 11.72 -27.55
N VAL A 27 0.02 10.64 -26.78
CA VAL A 27 -0.50 10.68 -25.41
C VAL A 27 0.42 11.49 -24.50
N THR A 28 -0.13 12.45 -23.77
CA THR A 28 0.59 13.28 -22.78
C THR A 28 0.16 12.98 -21.36
N ASP A 29 -1.11 12.62 -21.15
CA ASP A 29 -1.68 12.47 -19.81
C ASP A 29 -2.59 11.26 -19.72
N LEU A 30 -2.63 10.67 -18.53
CA LEU A 30 -3.60 9.64 -18.14
C LEU A 30 -4.47 10.21 -17.02
N THR A 31 -5.78 10.18 -17.24
CA THR A 31 -6.78 10.52 -16.25
C THR A 31 -7.47 9.25 -15.76
N LEU A 32 -7.37 8.95 -14.47
CA LEU A 32 -8.13 7.89 -13.80
C LEU A 32 -9.29 8.51 -13.03
N ARG A 33 -10.51 8.03 -13.26
CA ARG A 33 -11.69 8.42 -12.45
C ARG A 33 -12.04 7.29 -11.51
N TYR A 34 -11.76 7.45 -10.23
CA TYR A 34 -12.05 6.46 -9.20
C TYR A 34 -12.96 7.08 -8.16
N GLN A 35 -14.17 6.51 -7.99
CA GLN A 35 -15.26 7.14 -7.23
C GLN A 35 -15.53 8.57 -7.74
N ASP A 36 -15.65 9.55 -6.85
CA ASP A 36 -15.87 10.97 -7.19
C ASP A 36 -14.56 11.73 -7.45
N GLU A 37 -13.41 11.05 -7.40
CA GLU A 37 -12.10 11.67 -7.57
C GLU A 37 -11.50 11.43 -8.96
N THR A 38 -10.78 12.44 -9.43
CA THR A 38 -10.04 12.40 -10.69
C THR A 38 -8.55 12.53 -10.41
N PHE A 39 -7.78 11.54 -10.82
CA PHE A 39 -6.32 11.56 -10.76
C PHE A 39 -5.76 11.81 -12.14
N ALA A 40 -4.89 12.80 -12.27
CA ALA A 40 -4.14 13.08 -13.49
C ALA A 40 -2.68 12.68 -13.30
N TYR A 41 -2.16 11.90 -14.26
CA TYR A 41 -0.79 11.44 -14.31
C TYR A 41 -0.17 11.88 -15.64
N GLU A 42 0.93 12.62 -15.58
CA GLU A 42 1.72 12.96 -16.76
C GLU A 42 2.46 11.72 -17.26
N LYS A 43 2.57 11.60 -18.59
CA LYS A 43 3.35 10.52 -19.20
C LYS A 43 4.84 10.77 -19.00
N ILE A 44 5.50 9.84 -18.33
CA ILE A 44 6.92 9.95 -17.96
C ILE A 44 7.90 9.30 -18.96
N SER A 45 7.43 8.42 -19.85
CA SER A 45 8.26 7.71 -20.84
C SER A 45 7.44 7.23 -22.04
N ASP A 46 8.05 7.23 -23.24
CA ASP A 46 7.52 6.59 -24.45
C ASP A 46 7.92 5.10 -24.53
N ASP A 47 8.99 4.70 -23.83
CA ASP A 47 9.43 3.30 -23.77
C ASP A 47 8.54 2.48 -22.83
N PRO A 48 8.17 1.24 -23.22
CA PRO A 48 7.44 0.35 -22.33
C PRO A 48 8.26 0.13 -21.05
N PRO A 49 7.62 0.15 -19.87
CA PRO A 49 8.33 -0.13 -18.64
C PRO A 49 8.95 -1.53 -18.74
N LYS A 50 10.19 -1.69 -18.29
CA LYS A 50 10.75 -3.02 -18.08
C LYS A 50 9.77 -3.79 -17.20
N ALA A 51 9.42 -5.01 -17.60
CA ALA A 51 8.61 -5.88 -16.77
C ALA A 51 9.24 -5.90 -15.37
N PRO A 52 8.47 -5.60 -14.30
CA PRO A 52 9.01 -5.68 -12.96
C PRO A 52 9.54 -7.10 -12.78
N GLU A 53 10.77 -7.22 -12.27
CA GLU A 53 11.30 -8.53 -11.92
C GLU A 53 10.30 -9.20 -10.98
N PRO A 54 10.02 -10.51 -11.15
CA PRO A 54 9.15 -11.22 -10.23
C PRO A 54 9.62 -10.92 -8.81
N PRO A 55 8.76 -10.38 -7.93
CA PRO A 55 9.20 -10.03 -6.60
C PRO A 55 9.82 -11.27 -5.96
N SER A 56 11.09 -11.17 -5.59
CA SER A 56 11.74 -12.22 -4.81
C SER A 56 10.84 -12.54 -3.63
N ARG A 57 10.54 -13.82 -3.42
CA ARG A 57 9.70 -14.24 -2.29
C ARG A 57 10.45 -13.86 -1.02
N PRO A 58 9.92 -12.93 -0.21
CA PRO A 58 10.61 -12.54 1.01
C PRO A 58 10.76 -13.77 1.91
N ILE A 59 11.96 -13.95 2.46
CA ILE A 59 12.26 -15.05 3.38
C ILE A 59 11.96 -14.54 4.78
N ALA A 60 11.04 -15.21 5.47
CA ALA A 60 10.72 -14.87 6.85
C ALA A 60 11.92 -15.17 7.77
N ILE A 61 12.34 -14.19 8.54
CA ILE A 61 13.35 -14.34 9.60
C ILE A 61 12.67 -14.37 10.97
N LYS A 62 13.35 -14.98 11.96
CA LYS A 62 12.95 -14.87 13.35
C LYS A 62 13.58 -13.63 13.98
N LEU A 63 12.75 -12.79 14.59
CA LEU A 63 13.18 -11.63 15.36
C LEU A 63 13.04 -11.87 16.86
N GLU A 64 13.89 -11.21 17.64
CA GLU A 64 13.76 -11.11 19.10
C GLU A 64 12.36 -10.61 19.50
N PRO A 65 11.70 -11.21 20.51
CA PRO A 65 10.35 -10.83 20.92
C PRO A 65 10.19 -9.33 21.21
N LYS A 66 11.22 -8.69 21.79
CA LYS A 66 11.21 -7.24 22.09
C LYS A 66 11.07 -6.37 20.84
N LEU A 67 11.64 -6.79 19.71
CA LEU A 67 11.54 -6.07 18.44
C LEU A 67 10.12 -6.20 17.86
N LEU A 68 9.51 -7.38 17.98
CA LEU A 68 8.12 -7.60 17.59
C LEU A 68 7.17 -6.79 18.47
N ASP A 69 7.39 -6.80 19.79
CA ASP A 69 6.60 -6.04 20.76
C ASP A 69 6.63 -4.53 20.46
N ALA A 70 7.78 -3.99 20.04
CA ALA A 70 7.90 -2.58 19.64
C ALA A 70 7.01 -2.22 18.42
N CYS A 71 6.75 -3.17 17.52
CA CYS A 71 5.91 -2.98 16.34
C CYS A 71 4.41 -3.08 16.66
N THR A 72 4.03 -3.61 17.82
CA THR A 72 2.62 -3.70 18.24
C THR A 72 2.02 -2.32 18.51
N GLY A 73 0.72 -2.18 18.31
CA GLY A 73 -0.02 -0.95 18.55
C GLY A 73 -1.10 -0.66 17.51
N ARG A 74 -1.66 0.54 17.55
CA ARG A 74 -2.63 1.04 16.58
C ARG A 74 -1.96 2.10 15.71
N TYR A 75 -2.17 2.02 14.41
CA TYR A 75 -1.67 2.96 13.42
C TYR A 75 -2.86 3.57 12.70
N SER A 76 -2.84 4.89 12.50
CA SER A 76 -3.86 5.61 11.74
C SER A 76 -3.23 6.14 10.47
N PHE A 77 -3.89 5.88 9.35
CA PHE A 77 -3.50 6.42 8.07
C PHE A 77 -4.32 7.68 7.82
N ALA A 78 -3.62 8.79 7.55
CA ALA A 78 -4.32 10.01 7.15
C ALA A 78 -4.92 9.78 5.76
N PRO A 79 -6.16 10.25 5.50
CA PRO A 79 -6.66 10.28 4.14
C PRO A 79 -5.73 11.19 3.33
N ASN A 80 -5.09 10.63 2.30
CA ASN A 80 -4.71 11.44 1.15
C ASN A 80 -5.90 11.44 0.17
N ALA A 81 -5.90 12.34 -0.82
CA ALA A 81 -7.04 12.67 -1.69
C ALA A 81 -8.04 11.52 -1.90
N ALA A 82 -7.57 10.32 -2.28
CA ALA A 82 -8.46 9.17 -2.53
C ALA A 82 -8.16 7.88 -1.74
N LEU A 83 -6.92 7.65 -1.30
CA LEU A 83 -6.46 6.32 -0.84
C LEU A 83 -5.44 6.42 0.30
N PRO A 84 -5.72 5.91 1.50
CA PRO A 84 -6.67 4.85 1.78
C PRO A 84 -8.07 5.40 2.12
N PRO A 85 -9.09 4.52 2.22
CA PRO A 85 -10.41 4.94 2.66
C PRO A 85 -10.34 5.73 3.97
N PRO A 86 -11.16 6.79 4.13
CA PRO A 86 -11.16 7.60 5.34
C PRO A 86 -11.30 6.76 6.60
N GLY A 87 -10.46 7.06 7.59
CA GLY A 87 -10.47 6.35 8.87
C GLY A 87 -9.82 4.97 8.85
N MET A 88 -9.08 4.61 7.78
CA MET A 88 -8.29 3.38 7.78
C MET A 88 -7.33 3.34 8.97
N LYS A 89 -7.41 2.26 9.73
CA LYS A 89 -6.53 1.95 10.87
C LYS A 89 -5.94 0.56 10.70
N LEU A 90 -4.73 0.38 11.20
CA LEU A 90 -4.09 -0.93 11.33
C LEU A 90 -3.84 -1.20 12.82
N ARG A 91 -4.42 -2.28 13.34
CA ARG A 91 -4.09 -2.82 14.66
C ARG A 91 -3.08 -3.95 14.47
N ILE A 92 -1.92 -3.82 15.10
CA ILE A 92 -0.90 -4.87 15.13
C ILE A 92 -0.84 -5.46 16.54
N SER A 93 -1.13 -6.74 16.64
CA SER A 93 -1.02 -7.54 17.87
C SER A 93 -0.01 -8.67 17.69
N ARG A 94 0.48 -9.23 18.80
CA ARG A 94 1.37 -10.39 18.78
C ARG A 94 0.69 -11.59 19.42
N GLU A 95 0.78 -12.74 18.76
CA GLU A 95 0.44 -14.05 19.33
C GLU A 95 1.67 -14.95 19.25
N GLY A 96 2.29 -15.23 20.40
CA GLY A 96 3.55 -15.97 20.44
C GLY A 96 4.64 -15.25 19.63
N GLU A 97 5.25 -15.92 18.66
CA GLU A 97 6.28 -15.32 17.77
C GLU A 97 5.69 -14.64 16.53
N GLN A 98 4.37 -14.61 16.37
CA GLN A 98 3.69 -14.13 15.15
C GLN A 98 3.04 -12.77 15.37
N LEU A 99 3.29 -11.82 14.45
CA LEU A 99 2.53 -10.58 14.38
C LEU A 99 1.26 -10.79 13.55
N LEU A 100 0.16 -10.21 14.03
CA LEU A 100 -1.15 -10.19 13.38
C LEU A 100 -1.55 -8.75 13.12
N GLY A 101 -1.80 -8.42 11.85
CA GLY A 101 -2.30 -7.13 11.41
C GLY A 101 -3.78 -7.19 11.08
N GLN A 102 -4.58 -6.30 11.66
CA GLN A 102 -5.99 -6.15 11.32
C GLN A 102 -6.24 -4.75 10.80
N PHE A 103 -6.57 -4.65 9.50
CA PHE A 103 -7.01 -3.39 8.91
C PHE A 103 -8.48 -3.15 9.26
N THR A 104 -8.83 -1.90 9.57
CA THR A 104 -10.20 -1.46 9.82
C THR A 104 -10.48 -0.25 8.95
N ALA A 105 -11.31 -0.43 7.93
CA ALA A 105 -11.78 0.58 7.00
C ALA A 105 -13.06 0.09 6.31
N SER A 106 -13.79 0.97 5.64
CA SER A 106 -14.87 0.54 4.74
C SER A 106 -14.30 -0.35 3.62
N GLY A 107 -14.77 -1.58 3.49
CA GLY A 107 -14.27 -2.55 2.52
C GLY A 107 -12.96 -3.26 2.89
N ALA A 108 -12.46 -3.11 4.13
CA ALA A 108 -11.28 -3.83 4.59
C ALA A 108 -11.50 -5.36 4.63
N THR A 109 -10.44 -6.13 4.39
CA THR A 109 -10.45 -7.58 4.51
C THR A 109 -10.89 -8.01 5.91
N PRO A 110 -11.86 -8.93 6.05
CA PRO A 110 -12.30 -9.39 7.35
C PRO A 110 -11.24 -10.28 8.02
N GLY A 111 -10.81 -9.88 9.22
CA GLY A 111 -9.95 -10.69 10.10
C GLY A 111 -8.48 -10.28 10.16
N PRO A 112 -7.70 -10.89 11.07
CA PRO A 112 -6.26 -10.65 11.19
C PRO A 112 -5.48 -11.36 10.08
N LEU A 113 -4.44 -10.68 9.58
CA LEU A 113 -3.48 -11.17 8.59
C LEU A 113 -2.13 -11.42 9.27
N SER A 114 -1.47 -12.52 8.94
CA SER A 114 -0.13 -12.81 9.47
C SER A 114 0.93 -11.93 8.81
N ILE A 115 1.68 -11.20 9.64
CA ILE A 115 2.79 -10.33 9.26
C ILE A 115 4.11 -11.01 9.61
N TYR A 116 4.99 -11.17 8.62
CA TYR A 116 6.28 -11.86 8.76
C TYR A 116 7.43 -10.86 8.66
N ALA A 117 8.45 -11.02 9.49
CA ALA A 117 9.65 -10.19 9.42
C ALA A 117 10.53 -10.62 8.25
N GLU A 118 10.96 -9.65 7.45
CA GLU A 118 12.04 -9.81 6.46
C GLU A 118 13.37 -9.23 6.99
N SER A 119 13.28 -8.21 7.84
CA SER A 119 14.40 -7.60 8.57
C SER A 119 13.88 -6.97 9.87
N GLU A 120 14.73 -6.26 10.62
CA GLU A 120 14.34 -5.57 11.86
C GLU A 120 13.18 -4.56 11.68
N THR A 121 13.08 -3.93 10.50
CA THR A 121 12.09 -2.89 10.22
C THR A 121 11.18 -3.23 9.03
N ASN A 122 11.56 -4.16 8.16
CA ASN A 122 10.77 -4.55 7.00
C ASN A 122 10.04 -5.87 7.24
N PHE A 123 8.74 -5.86 6.94
CA PHE A 123 7.83 -6.97 7.14
C PHE A 123 6.96 -7.14 5.90
N PHE A 124 6.33 -8.30 5.76
CA PHE A 124 5.43 -8.59 4.66
C PHE A 124 4.21 -9.39 5.09
N ILE A 125 3.13 -9.24 4.34
CA ILE A 125 1.90 -10.02 4.47
C ILE A 125 1.91 -11.10 3.39
N LYS A 126 1.74 -12.37 3.78
CA LYS A 126 1.93 -13.50 2.86
C LYS A 126 0.82 -13.64 1.80
N ILE A 127 -0.37 -13.11 2.07
CA ILE A 127 -1.55 -13.30 1.20
C ILE A 127 -1.48 -12.47 -0.08
N ASP A 128 -1.09 -11.20 0.03
CA ASP A 128 -1.08 -10.23 -1.07
C ASP A 128 0.33 -9.71 -1.39
N GLY A 129 1.33 -10.09 -0.60
CA GLY A 129 2.71 -9.62 -0.77
C GLY A 129 2.90 -8.16 -0.39
N ALA A 130 1.94 -7.53 0.30
CA ALA A 130 2.08 -6.17 0.80
C ALA A 130 3.26 -6.10 1.78
N ARG A 131 4.04 -5.02 1.71
CA ARG A 131 5.16 -4.79 2.62
C ARG A 131 4.82 -3.68 3.62
N LEU A 132 5.38 -3.83 4.81
CA LEU A 132 5.28 -2.89 5.91
C LEU A 132 6.68 -2.49 6.36
N THR A 133 6.97 -1.19 6.32
CA THR A 133 8.24 -0.65 6.79
C THR A 133 8.01 0.16 8.05
N PHE A 134 8.52 -0.30 9.19
CA PHE A 134 8.40 0.40 10.47
C PHE A 134 9.47 1.49 10.60
N ILE A 135 9.02 2.71 10.89
CA ILE A 135 9.88 3.86 11.12
C ILE A 135 10.13 3.99 12.61
N LYS A 136 11.41 4.06 12.98
CA LYS A 136 11.86 4.24 14.36
C LYS A 136 12.42 5.64 14.57
N ASN A 137 12.20 6.20 15.76
CA ASN A 137 12.83 7.45 16.19
C ASN A 137 14.27 7.23 16.69
N HIS A 138 14.95 8.31 17.09
CA HIS A 138 16.31 8.26 17.67
C HIS A 138 16.42 7.42 18.95
N LYS A 139 15.30 7.18 19.66
CA LYS A 139 15.21 6.31 20.83
C LYS A 139 14.92 4.85 20.49
N LYS A 140 14.93 4.49 19.19
CA LYS A 140 14.59 3.16 18.65
C LYS A 140 13.14 2.73 18.88
N GLU A 141 12.25 3.68 19.17
CA GLU A 141 10.81 3.42 19.32
C GLU A 141 10.13 3.54 17.96
N VAL A 142 9.25 2.59 17.64
CA VAL A 142 8.46 2.64 16.39
C VAL A 142 7.43 3.78 16.49
N THR A 143 7.45 4.71 15.54
CA THR A 143 6.57 5.89 15.49
C THR A 143 5.60 5.86 14.32
N ALA A 144 5.91 5.13 13.25
CA ALA A 144 5.05 5.02 12.08
C ALA A 144 5.29 3.70 11.35
N VAL A 145 4.39 3.39 10.42
CA VAL A 145 4.51 2.28 9.47
C VAL A 145 4.21 2.81 8.08
N ILE A 146 5.00 2.42 7.09
CA ILE A 146 4.72 2.67 5.67
C ILE A 146 4.15 1.38 5.08
N LEU A 147 2.96 1.49 4.49
CA LEU A 147 2.34 0.40 3.73
C LEU A 147 2.73 0.53 2.26
N HIS A 148 3.35 -0.52 1.73
CA HIS A 148 3.66 -0.67 0.31
C HIS A 148 2.71 -1.73 -0.27
N ALA A 149 1.67 -1.26 -0.96
CA ALA A 149 0.68 -2.12 -1.61
C ALA A 149 0.79 -1.98 -3.13
N ALA A 150 0.62 -3.09 -3.86
CA ALA A 150 0.72 -3.07 -5.32
C ALA A 150 -0.31 -2.11 -5.93
N GLY A 151 0.15 -1.20 -6.79
CA GLY A 151 -0.71 -0.23 -7.47
C GLY A 151 -1.13 0.98 -6.64
N LEU A 152 -0.68 1.09 -5.38
CA LEU A 152 -0.90 2.27 -4.54
C LEU A 152 0.43 2.99 -4.26
N PRO A 153 0.42 4.33 -4.11
CA PRO A 153 1.57 5.04 -3.57
C PRO A 153 1.83 4.59 -2.13
N ASP A 154 3.05 4.83 -1.65
CA ASP A 154 3.41 4.56 -0.25
C ASP A 154 2.49 5.34 0.70
N ILE A 155 1.91 4.61 1.66
CA ILE A 155 0.95 5.18 2.62
C ILE A 155 1.54 5.14 4.02
N GLU A 156 1.82 6.30 4.59
CA GLU A 156 2.28 6.40 5.97
C GLU A 156 1.10 6.32 6.97
N GLY A 157 1.22 5.40 7.93
CA GLY A 157 0.36 5.27 9.09
C GLY A 157 1.11 5.66 10.37
N LYS A 158 0.66 6.71 11.05
CA LYS A 158 1.28 7.17 12.30
C LYS A 158 0.82 6.28 13.46
N LYS A 159 1.77 5.89 14.31
CA LYS A 159 1.45 5.14 15.53
C LYS A 159 0.67 6.04 16.49
N LEU A 160 -0.49 5.58 16.90
CA LEU A 160 -1.31 6.25 17.91
C LEU A 160 -0.66 6.00 19.27
N GLN A 161 -0.51 7.05 20.08
CA GLN A 161 -0.18 6.87 21.49
C GLN A 161 -1.35 6.14 22.16
N ASN A 162 -1.05 5.18 23.02
CA ASN A 162 -2.08 4.57 23.85
C ASN A 162 -2.60 5.63 24.82
N GLU A 163 -3.92 5.85 24.83
CA GLU A 163 -4.64 6.37 25.99
C GLU A 163 -4.61 5.36 27.15
#